data_AF-A0A2Z3JDJ4-F1
#
_entry.id   AF-A0A2Z3JDJ4-F1
#
_cell.length_a   1.000
_cell.length_b   1.000
_cell.length_c   1.000
_cell.angle_alpha   90.00
_cell.angle_beta   90.00
_cell.angle_gamma   90.00
#
_symmetry.space_group_name_H-M   'P 1'
#
loop_
_entity.id
_entity.type
_entity.pdbx_description
1 polymer ?
#
loop_
_entity_poly.entity_id
_entity_poly.type
_entity_poly.pdbx_seq_one_letter_code
_entity_poly.pdbx_strand_id
1 'polypeptide(L)'
;MYKNHSNAIIIGKWLDLHEDQHGLYVKGELTPGHSLAEDVYASLKHGAVTGLSIGYRVVDSEPQNGITFLKEIDLIEVSVVNTPADLNAQISSVKEFNEALAEIEDIRALEKFFRDEFDLSQTKSKALITCIKGAMHERDVHSVEEDQRDVGSSTKASIESQLYEAIKNLKV
;
A
#
# COMPACT_ATOMS: atom_id res chain seq x y z
N MET A 1 13.34 1.89 -1.84
CA MET A 1 13.03 1.88 -0.40
C MET A 1 14.01 0.95 0.30
N TYR A 2 14.87 1.48 1.15
CA TYR A 2 15.83 0.68 1.91
C TYR A 2 15.34 0.37 3.32
N LYS A 3 15.98 -0.62 3.96
CA LYS A 3 15.81 -0.90 5.38
C LYS A 3 17.05 -0.44 6.14
N ASN A 4 16.88 0.40 7.17
CA ASN A 4 17.97 0.90 8.03
C ASN A 4 19.16 1.50 7.25
N HIS A 5 18.90 2.31 6.23
CA HIS A 5 19.93 2.95 5.38
C HIS A 5 20.88 1.97 4.66
N SER A 6 20.55 0.68 4.63
CA SER A 6 21.36 -0.35 3.98
C SER A 6 21.07 -0.39 2.49
N ASN A 7 22.02 0.07 1.66
CA ASN A 7 21.93 0.01 0.21
C ASN A 7 21.94 -1.44 -0.36
N ALA A 8 22.30 -2.43 0.46
CA ALA A 8 22.22 -3.84 0.10
C ALA A 8 20.81 -4.43 0.24
N ILE A 9 19.92 -3.76 0.98
CA ILE A 9 18.59 -4.26 1.34
C ILE A 9 17.52 -3.35 0.74
N ILE A 10 16.98 -3.76 -0.40
CA ILE A 10 15.88 -3.08 -1.09
C ILE A 10 14.60 -3.85 -0.81
N ILE A 11 13.67 -3.23 -0.08
CA ILE A 11 12.41 -3.86 0.36
C ILE A 11 11.19 -3.36 -0.43
N GLY A 12 11.38 -2.41 -1.35
CA GLY A 12 10.27 -1.81 -2.08
C GLY A 12 10.68 -0.59 -2.91
N LYS A 13 9.68 0.10 -3.43
CA LYS A 13 9.81 1.34 -4.22
C LYS A 13 8.95 2.46 -3.65
N TRP A 14 9.35 3.70 -3.91
CA TRP A 14 8.54 4.89 -3.63
C TRP A 14 7.71 5.21 -4.87
N LEU A 15 6.44 5.54 -4.67
CA LEU A 15 5.45 5.84 -5.71
C LEU A 15 5.17 7.34 -5.79
N ASP A 16 5.23 8.03 -4.67
CA ASP A 16 5.00 9.47 -4.56
C ASP A 16 5.93 10.05 -3.49
N LEU A 17 6.41 11.27 -3.73
CA LEU A 17 7.32 12.01 -2.87
C LEU A 17 7.16 13.51 -3.15
N HIS A 18 6.73 14.25 -2.14
CA HIS A 18 6.56 15.70 -2.23
C HIS A 18 6.57 16.33 -0.83
N GLU A 19 6.84 17.62 -0.74
CA GLU A 19 6.71 18.36 0.51
C GLU A 19 5.27 18.88 0.67
N ASP A 20 4.76 18.79 1.90
CA ASP A 20 3.47 19.35 2.30
C ASP A 20 3.65 20.30 3.51
N GLN A 21 2.53 20.69 4.15
CA GLN A 21 2.58 21.60 5.31
C GLN A 21 3.18 20.98 6.57
N HIS A 22 3.37 19.66 6.61
CA HIS A 22 3.89 18.91 7.76
C HIS A 22 5.36 18.55 7.54
N GLY A 23 5.76 18.22 6.31
CA GLY A 23 7.13 17.92 5.94
C GLY A 23 7.21 17.14 4.64
N LEU A 24 8.21 16.25 4.52
CA LEU A 24 8.36 15.38 3.36
C LEU A 24 7.36 14.21 3.45
N TYR A 25 6.36 14.21 2.56
CA TYR A 25 5.45 13.09 2.37
C TYR A 25 6.07 12.05 1.43
N VAL A 26 5.86 10.77 1.77
CA VAL A 26 6.20 9.64 0.89
C VAL A 26 5.09 8.60 0.88
N LYS A 27 4.82 8.06 -0.32
CA LYS A 27 3.99 6.86 -0.51
C LYS A 27 4.86 5.78 -1.16
N GLY A 28 4.79 4.55 -0.67
CA GLY A 28 5.60 3.46 -1.19
C GLY A 28 4.87 2.13 -1.22
N GLU A 29 5.50 1.18 -1.90
CA GLU A 29 5.03 -0.19 -2.06
C GLU A 29 6.18 -1.14 -1.68
N LEU A 30 5.89 -2.08 -0.78
CA LEU A 30 6.80 -3.17 -0.42
C LEU A 30 6.76 -4.24 -1.51
N THR A 31 7.92 -4.81 -1.85
CA THR A 31 8.05 -5.79 -2.93
C THR A 31 7.28 -7.07 -2.61
N PRO A 32 6.23 -7.45 -3.36
CA PRO A 32 5.46 -8.67 -3.11
C PRO A 32 6.32 -9.93 -3.29
N GLY A 33 6.17 -10.93 -2.42
CA GLY A 33 6.92 -12.19 -2.49
C GLY A 33 8.40 -12.09 -2.07
N HIS A 34 8.88 -10.90 -1.70
CA HIS A 34 10.22 -10.73 -1.16
C HIS A 34 10.17 -10.94 0.36
N SER A 35 10.77 -12.03 0.85
CA SER A 35 10.70 -12.42 2.27
C SER A 35 11.01 -11.29 3.25
N LEU A 36 12.10 -10.54 3.02
CA LEU A 36 12.45 -9.43 3.91
C LEU A 36 11.46 -8.24 3.84
N ALA A 37 10.79 -8.04 2.70
CA ALA A 37 9.78 -7.02 2.59
C ALA A 37 8.51 -7.44 3.34
N GLU A 38 8.18 -8.74 3.31
CA GLU A 38 7.09 -9.34 4.08
C GLU A 38 7.36 -9.30 5.60
N ASP A 39 8.59 -9.57 6.03
CA ASP A 39 8.99 -9.44 7.44
C ASP A 39 8.87 -7.98 7.93
N VAL A 40 9.28 -7.03 7.08
CA VAL A 40 9.12 -5.60 7.36
C VAL A 40 7.65 -5.22 7.39
N TYR A 41 6.84 -5.67 6.43
CA TYR A 41 5.39 -5.45 6.41
C TYR A 41 4.73 -5.94 7.71
N ALA A 42 5.02 -7.17 8.13
CA ALA A 42 4.49 -7.72 9.37
C ALA A 42 4.89 -6.87 10.59
N SER A 43 6.14 -6.41 10.64
CA SER A 43 6.64 -5.54 11.71
C SER A 43 5.98 -4.16 11.71
N LEU A 44 5.70 -3.60 10.52
CA LEU A 44 4.99 -2.34 10.34
C LEU A 44 3.52 -2.46 10.77
N LYS A 45 2.82 -3.51 10.34
CA LYS A 45 1.44 -3.81 10.74
C LYS A 45 1.30 -4.02 12.25
N HIS A 46 2.25 -4.70 12.88
CA HIS A 46 2.29 -4.86 14.33
C HIS A 46 2.60 -3.53 15.07
N GLY A 47 3.21 -2.56 14.39
CA GLY A 47 3.68 -1.31 15.00
C GLY A 47 5.01 -1.45 15.76
N ALA A 48 5.73 -2.58 15.59
CA ALA A 48 7.08 -2.74 16.15
C ALA A 48 8.12 -1.92 15.38
N VAL A 49 7.82 -1.59 14.13
CA VAL A 49 8.57 -0.65 13.30
C VAL A 49 7.58 0.42 12.84
N THR A 50 7.93 1.69 13.04
CA THR A 50 7.09 2.82 12.61
C THR A 50 7.91 3.96 12.01
N GLY A 51 9.24 3.93 12.12
CA GLY A 51 10.09 5.06 11.77
C GLY A 51 10.44 5.14 10.28
N LEU A 52 10.58 6.37 9.81
CA LEU A 52 11.23 6.74 8.55
C LEU A 52 12.48 7.57 8.84
N SER A 53 13.44 7.52 7.93
CA SER A 53 14.59 8.40 7.96
C SER A 53 15.05 8.68 6.54
N ILE A 54 15.77 9.79 6.39
CA ILE A 54 16.30 10.25 5.11
C ILE A 54 17.81 10.43 5.18
N GLY A 55 18.45 10.14 4.06
CA GLY A 55 19.84 10.46 3.81
C GLY A 55 19.89 11.58 2.80
N TYR A 56 20.65 12.62 3.09
CA TYR A 56 20.75 13.80 2.22
C TYR A 56 22.14 14.42 2.27
N ARG A 57 22.43 15.27 1.30
CA ARG A 57 23.58 16.18 1.31
C ARG A 57 23.07 17.61 1.44
N VAL A 58 23.70 18.38 2.31
CA VAL A 58 23.38 19.80 2.47
C VAL A 58 23.95 20.59 1.30
N VAL A 59 23.10 21.37 0.64
CA VAL A 59 23.47 22.26 -0.47
C VAL A 59 23.59 23.70 0.05
N ASP A 60 22.57 24.17 0.77
CA ASP A 60 22.55 25.48 1.42
C ASP A 60 22.05 25.37 2.86
N SER A 61 22.73 26.06 3.78
CA SER A 61 22.35 26.10 5.19
C SER A 61 22.77 27.39 5.86
N GLU A 62 22.02 27.78 6.90
CA GLU A 62 22.28 28.95 7.71
C GLU A 62 22.38 28.56 9.19
N PRO A 63 23.58 28.60 9.78
CA PRO A 63 23.75 28.46 11.22
C PRO A 63 23.31 29.74 11.94
N GLN A 64 22.37 29.62 12.88
CA GLN A 64 21.90 30.73 13.69
C GLN A 64 21.56 30.25 15.11
N ASN A 65 22.11 30.92 16.12
CA ASN A 65 21.84 30.65 17.55
C ASN A 65 22.02 29.18 17.97
N GLY A 66 23.00 28.47 17.40
CA GLY A 66 23.26 27.06 17.70
C GLY A 66 22.34 26.07 16.99
N ILE A 67 21.43 26.55 16.13
CA ILE A 67 20.59 25.75 15.25
C ILE A 67 21.12 25.92 13.82
N THR A 68 21.13 24.85 13.03
CA THR A 68 21.45 24.94 11.60
C THR A 68 20.16 24.81 10.81
N PHE A 69 19.78 25.87 10.11
CA PHE A 69 18.64 25.86 9.20
C PHE A 69 19.10 25.31 7.85
N LEU A 70 18.52 24.20 7.40
CA LEU A 70 18.77 23.65 6.07
C LEU A 70 17.83 24.31 5.08
N LYS A 71 18.38 25.05 4.13
CA LYS A 71 17.60 25.80 3.12
C LYS A 71 17.41 24.98 1.85
N GLU A 72 18.42 24.22 1.48
CA GLU A 72 18.40 23.33 0.32
C GLU A 72 19.20 22.07 0.62
N ILE A 73 18.63 20.92 0.26
CA ILE A 73 19.27 19.61 0.41
C ILE A 73 19.08 18.80 -0.88
N ASP A 74 20.08 17.99 -1.20
CA ASP A 74 19.94 16.90 -2.16
C ASP A 74 19.46 15.66 -1.39
N LEU A 75 18.21 15.25 -1.62
CA LEU A 75 17.68 14.01 -1.07
C LEU A 75 18.32 12.81 -1.79
N ILE A 76 19.01 11.96 -1.03
CA ILE A 76 19.70 10.78 -1.58
C ILE A 76 18.84 9.54 -1.42
N GLU A 77 18.19 9.38 -0.26
CA GLU A 77 17.38 8.21 0.02
C GLU A 77 16.32 8.44 1.09
N VAL A 78 15.32 7.57 1.07
CA VAL A 78 14.33 7.41 2.14
C VAL A 78 14.26 5.94 2.52
N SER A 79 14.34 5.68 3.83
CA SER A 79 14.42 4.34 4.42
C SER A 79 13.35 4.11 5.49
N VAL A 80 12.87 2.87 5.58
CA VAL A 80 12.17 2.38 6.77
C VAL A 80 13.21 2.05 7.83
N VAL A 81 13.06 2.58 9.04
CA VAL A 81 14.05 2.43 10.10
C VAL A 81 13.43 2.07 11.45
N ASN A 82 14.20 1.37 12.28
CA ASN A 82 13.81 1.09 13.66
C ASN A 82 13.96 2.33 14.55
N THR A 83 14.98 3.15 14.28
CA THR A 83 15.36 4.31 15.10
C THR A 83 15.53 5.51 14.18
N PRO A 84 14.50 6.35 14.04
CA PRO A 84 14.56 7.51 13.16
C PRO A 84 15.41 8.62 13.80
N ALA A 85 16.09 9.40 12.95
CA ALA A 85 16.84 10.57 13.40
C ALA A 85 15.91 11.70 13.87
N ASP A 86 14.75 11.84 13.21
CA ASP A 86 13.63 12.69 13.64
C ASP A 86 12.51 11.81 14.18
N LEU A 87 12.14 11.99 15.45
CA LEU A 87 11.07 11.21 16.08
C LEU A 87 9.69 11.47 15.46
N ASN A 88 9.50 12.56 14.73
CA ASN A 88 8.26 12.87 14.03
C ASN A 88 8.16 12.19 12.65
N ALA A 89 9.27 11.62 12.14
CA ALA A 89 9.27 10.89 10.87
C ALA A 89 8.68 9.49 11.06
N GLN A 90 7.35 9.41 11.07
CA GLN A 90 6.59 8.18 11.35
C GLN A 90 5.75 7.75 10.14
N ILE A 91 5.59 6.44 9.99
CA ILE A 91 4.68 5.82 9.03
C ILE A 91 3.26 5.96 9.59
N SER A 92 2.43 6.72 8.88
CA SER A 92 1.06 7.05 9.31
C SER A 92 0.04 5.96 9.04
N SER A 93 0.26 5.13 8.01
CA SER A 93 -0.66 4.05 7.64
C SER A 93 0.07 2.91 6.93
N VAL A 94 -0.39 1.69 7.19
CA VAL A 94 0.08 0.46 6.54
C VAL A 94 -1.17 -0.24 6.01
N LYS A 95 -1.42 -0.08 4.71
CA LYS A 95 -2.63 -0.62 4.08
C LYS A 95 -2.44 -2.10 3.77
N GLU A 96 -3.47 -2.89 4.07
CA GLU A 96 -3.60 -4.24 3.51
C GLU A 96 -4.66 -4.21 2.41
N PHE A 97 -4.35 -4.88 1.30
CA PHE A 97 -5.27 -5.00 0.20
C PHE A 97 -6.59 -5.68 0.60
N ASN A 98 -6.53 -6.78 1.36
CA ASN A 98 -7.72 -7.53 1.77
C ASN A 98 -8.59 -6.76 2.78
N GLU A 99 -7.98 -6.08 3.75
CA GLU A 99 -8.72 -5.22 4.69
C GLU A 99 -9.46 -4.11 3.93
N ALA A 100 -8.78 -3.47 2.97
CA ALA A 100 -9.39 -2.42 2.17
C ALA A 100 -10.54 -2.95 1.29
N LEU A 101 -10.46 -4.21 0.84
CA LEU A 101 -11.57 -4.88 0.16
C LEU A 101 -12.74 -5.22 1.08
N ALA A 102 -12.46 -5.64 2.32
CA ALA A 102 -13.48 -6.04 3.28
C ALA A 102 -14.41 -4.89 3.72
N GLU A 103 -13.94 -3.64 3.59
CA GLU A 103 -14.69 -2.41 3.83
C GLU A 103 -15.59 -1.98 2.65
N ILE A 104 -15.45 -2.63 1.48
CA ILE A 104 -16.23 -2.29 0.29
C ILE A 104 -17.60 -2.94 0.35
N GLU A 105 -18.63 -2.13 0.60
CA GLU A 105 -20.01 -2.61 0.76
C GLU A 105 -20.78 -2.71 -0.57
N ASP A 106 -20.44 -1.89 -1.57
CA ASP A 106 -21.17 -1.83 -2.83
C ASP A 106 -20.28 -1.66 -4.08
N ILE A 107 -20.91 -1.82 -5.25
CA ILE A 107 -20.23 -1.74 -6.55
C ILE A 107 -19.63 -0.34 -6.82
N ARG A 108 -20.22 0.72 -6.27
CA ARG A 108 -19.71 2.09 -6.48
C ARG A 108 -18.47 2.33 -5.62
N ALA A 109 -18.47 1.84 -4.39
CA ALA A 109 -17.31 1.82 -3.52
C ALA A 109 -16.19 0.97 -4.15
N LEU A 110 -16.53 -0.16 -4.78
CA LEU A 110 -15.56 -0.97 -5.51
C LEU A 110 -14.98 -0.25 -6.74
N GLU A 111 -15.82 0.44 -7.53
CA GLU A 111 -15.37 1.24 -8.68
C GLU A 111 -14.44 2.37 -8.22
N LYS A 112 -14.79 3.05 -7.12
CA LYS A 112 -13.98 4.10 -6.52
C LYS A 112 -12.64 3.56 -6.03
N PHE A 113 -12.65 2.43 -5.31
CA PHE A 113 -11.44 1.76 -4.83
C PHE A 113 -10.49 1.41 -5.99
N PHE A 114 -11.00 0.87 -7.09
CA PHE A 114 -10.19 0.56 -8.26
C PHE A 114 -9.57 1.78 -8.92
N ARG A 115 -10.27 2.92 -8.90
CA ARG A 115 -9.70 4.16 -9.39
C ARG A 115 -8.64 4.71 -8.45
N ASP A 116 -8.89 4.68 -7.15
CA ASP A 116 -8.07 5.38 -6.17
C ASP A 116 -6.80 4.58 -5.81
N GLU A 117 -6.86 3.24 -5.79
CA GLU A 117 -5.69 2.39 -5.46
C GLU A 117 -4.91 1.90 -6.69
N PHE A 118 -5.56 1.72 -7.85
CA PHE A 118 -4.92 1.19 -9.07
C PHE A 118 -4.84 2.19 -10.23
N ASP A 119 -5.24 3.46 -10.00
CA ASP A 119 -5.29 4.52 -11.02
C ASP A 119 -6.02 4.11 -12.32
N LEU A 120 -7.03 3.24 -12.18
CA LEU A 120 -7.80 2.78 -13.32
C LEU A 120 -8.78 3.87 -13.79
N SER A 121 -8.93 4.02 -15.09
CA SER A 121 -9.97 4.88 -15.65
C SER A 121 -11.36 4.30 -15.41
N GLN A 122 -12.39 5.15 -15.42
CA GLN A 122 -13.79 4.73 -15.21
C GLN A 122 -14.18 3.55 -16.11
N THR A 123 -13.74 3.56 -17.38
CA THR A 123 -14.00 2.48 -18.34
C THR A 123 -13.31 1.18 -17.94
N LYS A 124 -12.04 1.24 -17.50
CA LYS A 124 -11.28 0.06 -17.07
C LYS A 124 -11.87 -0.55 -15.79
N SER A 125 -12.23 0.28 -14.81
CA SER A 125 -12.86 -0.18 -13.56
C SER A 125 -14.20 -0.88 -13.83
N LYS A 126 -15.05 -0.31 -14.69
CA LYS A 126 -16.33 -0.94 -15.07
C LYS A 126 -16.15 -2.26 -15.82
N ALA A 127 -15.16 -2.35 -16.71
CA ALA A 127 -14.86 -3.59 -17.42
C ALA A 127 -14.45 -4.71 -16.44
N LEU A 128 -13.59 -4.39 -15.46
CA LEU A 128 -13.18 -5.32 -14.43
C LEU A 128 -14.36 -5.81 -13.58
N ILE A 129 -15.22 -4.89 -13.14
CA ILE A 129 -16.44 -5.22 -12.38
C ILE A 129 -17.36 -6.15 -13.20
N THR A 130 -17.51 -5.93 -14.50
CA THR A 130 -18.30 -6.80 -15.38
C THR A 130 -17.70 -8.21 -15.48
N CYS A 131 -16.37 -8.32 -15.63
CA CYS A 131 -15.69 -9.62 -15.65
C CYS A 131 -15.91 -10.38 -14.33
N ILE A 132 -15.80 -9.70 -13.19
CA ILE A 132 -16.03 -10.28 -11.87
C ILE A 132 -17.48 -10.77 -11.74
N LYS A 133 -18.47 -9.96 -12.12
CA LYS A 133 -19.89 -10.36 -12.11
C LYS A 133 -20.16 -11.57 -13.00
N GLY A 134 -19.52 -11.64 -14.17
CA GLY A 134 -19.62 -12.79 -15.07
C GLY A 134 -19.09 -14.07 -14.42
N ALA A 135 -17.89 -13.99 -13.81
CA ALA A 135 -17.27 -15.12 -13.11
C ALA A 135 -18.01 -15.56 -11.83
N MET A 136 -18.80 -14.67 -11.21
CA MET A 136 -19.71 -15.01 -10.12
C MET A 136 -20.94 -15.75 -10.63
N HIS A 137 -21.55 -15.27 -11.72
CA HIS A 137 -22.75 -15.88 -12.29
C HIS A 137 -22.50 -17.29 -12.82
N GLU A 138 -21.34 -17.53 -13.44
CA GLU A 138 -20.94 -18.87 -13.92
C GLU A 138 -20.75 -19.88 -12.78
N ARG A 139 -20.43 -19.42 -11.56
CA ARG A 139 -20.26 -20.29 -10.38
C ARG A 139 -21.55 -20.51 -9.61
N ASP A 140 -22.44 -19.52 -9.54
CA ASP A 140 -23.76 -19.69 -8.93
C ASP A 140 -24.59 -20.73 -9.70
N VAL A 141 -24.40 -20.89 -11.01
CA VAL A 141 -25.05 -21.95 -11.79
C VAL A 141 -24.47 -23.33 -11.48
N HIS A 142 -23.21 -23.42 -11.04
CA HIS A 142 -22.53 -24.67 -10.69
C HIS A 142 -22.69 -25.08 -9.21
N SER A 143 -23.01 -24.14 -8.31
CA SER A 143 -23.17 -24.42 -6.86
C SER A 143 -24.60 -24.78 -6.45
N VAL A 144 -25.60 -24.64 -7.33
CA VAL A 144 -27.00 -25.03 -7.01
C VAL A 144 -27.18 -26.54 -6.84
N GLU A 145 -26.19 -27.37 -7.18
CA GLU A 145 -26.26 -28.83 -6.98
C GLU A 145 -25.79 -29.32 -5.60
N GLU A 146 -25.15 -28.50 -4.76
CA GLU A 146 -24.71 -28.92 -3.42
C GLU A 146 -25.08 -27.93 -2.30
N ASP A 147 -26.20 -28.29 -1.65
CA ASP A 147 -26.58 -28.16 -0.24
C ASP A 147 -26.65 -26.78 0.45
N GLN A 148 -27.84 -26.52 1.01
CA GLN A 148 -28.18 -25.33 1.78
C GLN A 148 -27.64 -25.44 3.21
N ARG A 149 -26.72 -24.55 3.59
CA ARG A 149 -26.61 -23.94 4.94
C ARG A 149 -25.56 -22.83 4.96
N ASP A 150 -25.95 -21.68 5.51
CA ASP A 150 -25.13 -20.50 5.86
C ASP A 150 -24.59 -19.63 4.69
N VAL A 151 -25.47 -18.77 4.14
CA VAL A 151 -25.22 -17.99 2.91
C VAL A 151 -24.56 -16.62 3.16
N GLY A 152 -24.54 -16.15 4.41
CA GLY A 152 -24.12 -14.78 4.74
C GLY A 152 -22.60 -14.55 4.79
N SER A 153 -21.81 -15.47 5.36
CA SER A 153 -20.35 -15.30 5.49
C SER A 153 -19.56 -15.93 4.33
N SER A 154 -20.12 -16.97 3.68
CA SER A 154 -19.47 -17.67 2.56
C SER A 154 -19.42 -16.83 1.29
N THR A 155 -20.44 -16.00 1.05
CA THR A 155 -20.52 -15.13 -0.14
C THR A 155 -19.46 -14.03 -0.08
N LYS A 156 -19.24 -13.40 1.08
CA LYS A 156 -18.24 -12.34 1.25
C LYS A 156 -16.80 -12.88 1.05
N ALA A 157 -16.48 -13.99 1.71
CA ALA A 157 -15.17 -14.64 1.56
C ALA A 157 -14.91 -15.12 0.11
N SER A 158 -15.96 -15.56 -0.59
CA SER A 158 -15.89 -15.94 -2.00
C SER A 158 -15.60 -14.73 -2.89
N ILE A 159 -16.27 -13.59 -2.66
CA ILE A 159 -16.00 -12.36 -3.42
C ILE A 159 -14.56 -11.88 -3.19
N GLU A 160 -14.08 -11.87 -1.96
CA GLU A 160 -12.71 -11.46 -1.61
C GLU A 160 -11.67 -12.33 -2.33
N SER A 161 -11.82 -13.64 -2.32
CA SER A 161 -10.92 -14.58 -3.00
C SER A 161 -10.90 -14.39 -4.53
N GLN A 162 -12.06 -14.13 -5.13
CA GLN A 162 -12.19 -13.93 -6.57
C GLN A 162 -11.59 -12.60 -7.03
N LEU A 163 -11.78 -11.56 -6.22
CA LEU A 163 -11.23 -10.23 -6.46
C LEU A 163 -9.71 -10.27 -6.37
N TYR A 164 -9.18 -10.96 -5.35
CA TYR A 164 -7.76 -11.19 -5.18
C TYR A 164 -7.13 -11.90 -6.39
N GLU A 165 -7.72 -13.00 -6.87
CA GLU A 165 -7.20 -13.71 -8.03
C GLU A 165 -7.32 -12.90 -9.34
N ALA A 166 -8.40 -12.13 -9.51
CA ALA A 166 -8.54 -11.24 -10.66
C ALA A 166 -7.46 -10.14 -10.69
N ILE A 167 -7.09 -9.62 -9.52
CA ILE A 167 -6.10 -8.55 -9.37
C ILE A 167 -4.68 -9.09 -9.46
N LYS A 168 -4.41 -10.26 -8.89
CA LYS A 168 -3.13 -10.95 -9.03
C LYS A 168 -2.79 -11.28 -10.49
N ASN A 169 -3.80 -11.53 -11.31
CA ASN A 169 -3.65 -11.82 -12.74
C ASN A 169 -3.61 -10.56 -13.64
N LEU A 170 -3.96 -9.38 -13.09
CA LEU A 170 -3.71 -8.10 -13.74
C LEU A 170 -2.21 -7.80 -13.67
N LYS A 171 -1.48 -8.16 -14.73
CA LYS A 171 -0.11 -7.69 -14.96
C LYS A 171 -0.15 -6.17 -15.13
N VAL A 172 0.04 -5.44 -14.04
CA VAL A 172 0.44 -4.03 -14.03
C VAL A 172 1.86 -3.95 -13.51
#